data_AF-A0A7X7AET4-F1
#
_entry.id   AF-A0A7X7AET4-F1
#
_cell.length_a   1.000
_cell.length_b   1.000
_cell.length_c   1.000
_cell.angle_alpha   90.00
_cell.angle_beta   90.00
_cell.angle_gamma   90.00
#
_symmetry.space_group_name_H-M   'P 1'
#
loop_
_entity.id
_entity.type
_entity.pdbx_description
1 polymer ?
#
loop_
_entity_poly.entity_id
_entity_poly.type
_entity_poly.pdbx_seq_one_letter_code
_entity_poly.pdbx_strand_id
1 'polypeptide(L)'
;MLCKVTSIENTPHLLEFDQSEFGKIRLNNNGRCIGVLYFEPNNRAGFAEIHYLKVEREYRRLGIGSRLIGQLKKLCQTQYNSPDIEVYITPVDDVRHDILKEFYESNGFIVTEREEEPESYDGMFTFGIRIQKK
;
A
#
# COMPACT_ATOMS: atom_id res chain seq x y z
N MET A 1 -19.59 -25.44 6.88
CA MET A 1 -19.83 -24.94 5.51
C MET A 1 -18.54 -24.30 5.04
N LEU A 2 -17.74 -25.01 4.24
CA LEU A 2 -16.43 -24.57 3.77
C LEU A 2 -16.61 -23.72 2.51
N CYS A 3 -16.31 -22.42 2.60
CA CYS A 3 -16.32 -21.54 1.43
C CYS A 3 -15.22 -22.02 0.47
N LYS A 4 -15.60 -22.57 -0.68
CA LYS A 4 -14.68 -22.84 -1.80
C LYS A 4 -14.16 -21.50 -2.30
N VAL A 5 -13.00 -21.08 -1.80
CA VAL A 5 -12.22 -20.00 -2.42
C VAL A 5 -11.72 -20.55 -3.74
N THR A 6 -12.43 -20.22 -4.82
CA THR A 6 -11.99 -20.48 -6.19
C THR A 6 -10.64 -19.80 -6.39
N SER A 7 -9.66 -20.57 -6.84
CA SER A 7 -8.30 -20.12 -7.16
C SER A 7 -8.31 -18.82 -7.96
N ILE A 8 -7.63 -17.81 -7.42
CA ILE A 8 -7.42 -16.47 -8.02
C ILE A 8 -6.59 -16.54 -9.31
N GLU A 9 -6.05 -17.70 -9.64
CA GLU A 9 -5.06 -17.88 -10.68
C GLU A 9 -5.59 -17.69 -12.11
N ASN A 10 -6.92 -17.67 -12.32
CA ASN A 10 -7.52 -17.63 -13.67
C ASN A 10 -8.51 -16.48 -13.92
N THR A 11 -8.62 -15.49 -13.03
CA THR A 11 -9.56 -14.37 -13.22
C THR A 11 -8.80 -13.11 -13.66
N PRO A 12 -9.18 -12.45 -14.78
CA PRO A 12 -8.51 -11.24 -15.23
C PRO A 12 -8.71 -10.12 -14.20
N HIS A 13 -7.65 -9.82 -13.46
CA HIS A 13 -7.60 -8.65 -12.58
C HIS A 13 -7.27 -7.42 -13.41
N LEU A 14 -8.22 -6.50 -13.52
CA LEU A 14 -7.98 -5.22 -14.17
C LEU A 14 -7.35 -4.26 -13.15
N LEU A 15 -6.14 -3.80 -13.47
CA LEU A 15 -5.48 -2.71 -12.77
C LEU A 15 -5.88 -1.41 -13.46
N GLU A 16 -6.60 -0.56 -12.75
CA GLU A 16 -6.98 0.76 -13.24
C GLU A 16 -6.10 1.82 -12.60
N PHE A 17 -5.60 2.72 -13.45
CA PHE A 17 -4.77 3.84 -13.07
C PHE A 17 -5.47 5.15 -13.42
N ASP A 18 -5.56 6.04 -12.43
CA ASP A 18 -6.10 7.39 -12.58
C ASP A 18 -4.96 8.39 -12.40
N GLN A 19 -4.64 9.12 -13.46
CA GLN A 19 -3.61 10.17 -13.47
C GLN A 19 -4.24 11.50 -13.06
N SER A 20 -4.47 11.68 -11.76
CA SER A 20 -4.69 12.99 -11.15
C SER A 20 -3.39 13.45 -10.47
N GLU A 21 -3.37 14.61 -9.79
CA GLU A 21 -2.23 15.01 -8.93
C GLU A 21 -1.86 13.91 -7.92
N PHE A 22 -2.85 13.10 -7.55
CA PHE A 22 -2.70 11.87 -6.78
C PHE A 22 -2.83 10.65 -7.70
N GLY A 23 -1.97 9.66 -7.49
CA GLY A 23 -2.03 8.36 -8.15
C GLY A 23 -2.96 7.40 -7.42
N LYS A 24 -3.69 6.59 -8.18
CA LYS A 24 -4.59 5.56 -7.63
C LYS A 24 -4.47 4.26 -8.40
N ILE A 25 -4.31 3.16 -7.68
CA ILE A 25 -4.26 1.79 -8.22
C ILE A 25 -5.45 1.02 -7.65
N ARG A 26 -6.34 0.51 -8.51
CA ARG A 26 -7.44 -0.37 -8.12
C ARG A 26 -7.18 -1.78 -8.62
N LEU A 27 -7.51 -2.79 -7.81
CA LEU A 27 -7.56 -4.18 -8.24
C LEU A 27 -9.00 -4.67 -8.20
N ASN A 28 -9.54 -4.97 -9.38
CA ASN A 28 -10.92 -5.41 -9.57
C ASN A 28 -11.01 -6.94 -9.73
N ASN A 29 -12.11 -7.51 -9.25
CA ASN A 29 -12.51 -8.90 -9.46
C ASN A 29 -13.97 -8.93 -9.90
N ASN A 30 -14.24 -9.34 -11.14
CA ASN A 30 -15.58 -9.35 -11.75
C ASN A 30 -16.34 -8.01 -11.60
N GLY A 31 -15.66 -6.89 -11.88
CA GLY A 31 -16.24 -5.54 -11.79
C GLY A 31 -16.33 -4.96 -10.37
N ARG A 32 -16.01 -5.73 -9.32
CA ARG A 32 -15.93 -5.25 -7.94
C ARG A 32 -14.50 -4.87 -7.57
N CYS A 33 -14.29 -3.67 -7.04
CA CYS A 33 -13.01 -3.29 -6.43
C CYS A 33 -12.78 -4.08 -5.15
N ILE A 34 -11.69 -4.85 -5.09
CA ILE A 34 -11.33 -5.70 -3.94
C ILE A 34 -10.04 -5.25 -3.25
N GLY A 35 -9.31 -4.33 -3.87
CA GLY A 35 -8.17 -3.65 -3.26
C GLY A 35 -7.92 -2.30 -3.92
N VAL A 36 -7.44 -1.34 -3.14
CA VAL A 36 -7.12 0.00 -3.61
C VAL A 36 -5.90 0.53 -2.89
N LEU A 37 -5.04 1.22 -3.65
CA LEU A 37 -3.90 1.97 -3.15
C LEU A 37 -3.99 3.40 -3.70
N TYR A 38 -3.91 4.40 -2.83
CA TYR A 38 -3.74 5.80 -3.21
C TYR A 38 -2.35 6.29 -2.79
N PHE A 39 -1.73 7.08 -3.65
CA PHE A 39 -0.40 7.61 -3.41
C PHE A 39 -0.23 8.99 -4.03
N GLU A 40 0.77 9.72 -3.56
CA GLU A 40 1.17 11.02 -4.11
C GLU A 40 2.66 10.99 -4.47
N PRO A 41 3.03 11.14 -5.75
CA PRO A 41 4.43 11.19 -6.16
C PRO A 41 5.02 12.58 -5.91
N ASN A 42 6.03 12.67 -5.04
CA ASN A 42 6.85 13.86 -4.87
C ASN A 42 8.13 13.77 -5.73
N ASN A 43 7.98 14.07 -7.02
CA ASN A 43 9.09 14.00 -7.98
C ASN A 43 10.28 14.92 -7.65
N ARG A 44 10.06 15.98 -6.86
CA ARG A 44 11.14 16.90 -6.44
C ARG A 44 12.00 16.30 -5.34
N ALA A 45 11.36 15.66 -4.36
CA ALA A 45 12.05 15.00 -3.26
C ALA A 45 12.48 13.56 -3.58
N GLY A 46 12.00 13.00 -4.70
CA GLY A 46 12.40 11.68 -5.17
C GLY A 46 11.71 10.53 -4.45
N PHE A 47 10.52 10.76 -3.88
CA PHE A 47 9.76 9.71 -3.23
C PHE A 47 8.26 9.77 -3.59
N ALA A 48 7.55 8.66 -3.42
CA ALA A 48 6.09 8.62 -3.46
C ALA A 48 5.52 8.25 -2.09
N GLU A 49 4.48 8.95 -1.65
CA GLU A 49 3.84 8.72 -0.36
C GLU A 49 2.56 7.89 -0.54
N ILE A 50 2.41 6.77 0.18
CA ILE A 50 1.15 6.02 0.23
C ILE A 50 0.24 6.63 1.29
N HIS A 51 -0.87 7.20 0.85
CA HIS A 51 -1.91 7.77 1.72
C HIS A 51 -2.91 6.72 2.22
N TYR A 52 -3.18 5.70 1.40
CA TYR A 52 -4.21 4.72 1.72
C TYR A 52 -3.97 3.38 1.02
N LEU A 53 -4.04 2.30 1.77
CA LEU A 53 -4.06 0.93 1.26
C LEU A 53 -5.16 0.13 1.94
N LYS A 54 -6.13 -0.36 1.17
CA LYS A 54 -7.18 -1.24 1.68
C LYS A 54 -7.35 -2.45 0.80
N VAL A 55 -7.57 -3.60 1.46
CA VAL A 55 -8.01 -4.85 0.86
C VAL A 55 -9.28 -5.29 1.58
N GLU A 56 -10.32 -5.60 0.80
CA GLU A 56 -11.59 -6.11 1.30
C GLU A 56 -11.37 -7.36 2.15
N ARG A 57 -12.08 -7.48 3.28
CA ARG A 57 -11.76 -8.44 4.36
C ARG A 57 -11.75 -9.88 3.84
N GLU A 58 -12.73 -10.28 3.04
CA GLU A 58 -12.82 -11.62 2.45
C GLU A 58 -11.71 -11.93 1.41
N TYR A 59 -10.99 -10.92 0.93
CA TYR A 59 -9.91 -11.05 -0.04
C TYR A 59 -8.51 -10.87 0.57
N ARG A 60 -8.41 -10.70 1.89
CA ARG A 60 -7.14 -10.65 2.60
C ARG A 60 -6.45 -12.02 2.58
N ARG A 61 -5.13 -12.04 2.78
CA ARG A 61 -4.26 -13.23 2.69
C ARG A 61 -4.15 -13.85 1.29
N LEU A 62 -4.60 -13.14 0.27
CA LEU A 62 -4.51 -13.54 -1.13
C LEU A 62 -3.41 -12.78 -1.91
N GLY A 63 -2.51 -12.10 -1.20
CA GLY A 63 -1.40 -11.34 -1.80
C GLY A 63 -1.79 -10.04 -2.51
N ILE A 64 -3.05 -9.57 -2.41
CA ILE A 64 -3.52 -8.37 -3.11
C ILE A 64 -2.77 -7.11 -2.70
N GLY A 65 -2.55 -6.91 -1.39
CA GLY A 65 -1.80 -5.75 -0.90
C GLY A 65 -0.38 -5.68 -1.49
N SER A 66 0.33 -6.81 -1.49
CA SER A 66 1.66 -6.91 -2.10
C SER A 66 1.64 -6.69 -3.60
N ARG A 67 0.60 -7.16 -4.32
CA ARG A 67 0.42 -6.86 -5.75
C ARG A 67 0.25 -5.37 -6.00
N LEU A 68 -0.56 -4.67 -5.19
CA LEU A 68 -0.74 -3.21 -5.31
C LEU A 68 0.57 -2.45 -5.07
N ILE A 69 1.32 -2.80 -4.01
CA ILE A 69 2.64 -2.21 -3.73
C ILE A 69 3.61 -2.49 -4.88
N GLY A 70 3.63 -3.71 -5.41
CA GLY A 70 4.49 -4.08 -6.53
C GLY A 70 4.20 -3.26 -7.79
N GLN A 71 2.94 -2.91 -8.04
CA GLN A 71 2.57 -2.02 -9.14
C GLN A 71 3.01 -0.59 -8.89
N LEU A 72 2.82 -0.07 -7.67
CA LEU A 72 3.33 1.25 -7.31
C LEU A 72 4.84 1.33 -7.55
N LYS A 73 5.63 0.36 -7.09
CA LYS A 73 7.08 0.29 -7.33
C LYS A 73 7.44 0.39 -8.81
N LYS A 74 6.70 -0.31 -9.68
CA LYS A 74 6.92 -0.22 -11.14
C LYS A 74 6.61 1.17 -11.67
N LEU A 75 5.50 1.78 -11.24
CA LEU A 75 5.14 3.16 -11.65
C LEU A 75 6.20 4.16 -11.17
N CYS A 76 6.65 4.03 -9.92
CA CYS A 76 7.71 4.81 -9.32
C CYS A 76 9.07 4.71 -10.01
N GLN A 77 9.34 3.63 -10.75
CA GLN A 77 10.56 3.45 -11.52
C GLN A 77 10.43 3.88 -12.98
N THR A 78 9.23 3.76 -13.55
CA THR A 78 9.01 3.91 -15.00
C THR A 78 8.36 5.22 -15.39
N GLN A 79 7.58 5.83 -14.49
CA GLN A 79 6.75 7.00 -14.79
C GLN A 79 7.06 8.17 -13.86
N TYR A 80 7.37 7.87 -12.60
CA TYR A 80 7.73 8.88 -11.61
C TYR A 80 9.24 8.85 -11.40
N ASN A 81 9.88 9.98 -11.17
CA ASN A 81 11.30 10.02 -10.79
C ASN A 81 11.44 9.83 -9.28
N SER A 82 10.74 8.84 -8.74
CA SER A 82 10.53 8.64 -7.31
C SER A 82 11.02 7.25 -6.89
N PRO A 83 12.36 7.03 -6.79
CA PRO A 83 12.93 5.73 -6.47
C PRO A 83 12.52 5.20 -5.10
N ASP A 84 12.20 6.09 -4.16
CA ASP A 84 11.83 5.74 -2.80
C ASP A 84 10.29 5.81 -2.62
N ILE A 85 9.76 4.97 -1.74
CA ILE A 85 8.34 5.01 -1.37
C ILE A 85 8.29 5.16 0.14
N GLU A 86 7.57 6.17 0.59
CA GLU A 86 7.25 6.40 1.98
C GLU A 86 5.79 6.05 2.24
N VAL A 87 5.51 5.59 3.46
CA VAL A 87 4.15 5.36 3.92
C VAL A 87 4.10 5.67 5.40
N TYR A 88 3.14 6.50 5.78
CA TYR A 88 2.83 6.80 7.17
C TYR A 88 1.61 5.96 7.55
N ILE A 89 1.82 4.99 8.43
CA ILE A 89 0.75 4.11 8.88
C ILE A 89 0.15 4.71 10.14
N THR A 90 -1.09 5.15 10.03
CA THR A 90 -1.97 5.21 11.19
C THR A 90 -2.63 3.84 11.37
N PRO A 91 -2.41 3.16 12.49
CA PRO A 91 -3.12 1.93 12.82
C PRO A 91 -4.62 2.21 12.85
N VAL A 92 -5.39 1.46 12.06
CA VAL A 92 -6.85 1.46 12.13
C VAL A 92 -7.30 0.30 13.02
N ASP A 93 -8.33 0.55 13.84
CA ASP A 93 -8.76 -0.21 15.03
C ASP A 93 -8.83 -1.75 14.90
N ASP A 94 -8.92 -2.29 13.68
CA ASP A 94 -9.16 -3.72 13.44
C ASP A 94 -7.90 -4.53 13.06
N VAL A 95 -6.74 -3.90 12.87
CA VAL A 95 -5.52 -4.58 12.45
C VAL A 95 -4.40 -4.33 13.45
N ARG A 96 -3.90 -5.40 14.06
CA ARG A 96 -2.77 -5.32 14.98
C ARG A 96 -1.53 -4.76 14.29
N HIS A 97 -0.80 -3.92 15.01
CA HIS A 97 0.41 -3.25 14.52
C HIS A 97 1.49 -4.21 14.03
N ASP A 98 1.70 -5.33 14.72
CA ASP A 98 2.69 -6.34 14.35
C ASP A 98 2.41 -6.94 12.97
N ILE A 99 1.15 -7.21 12.66
CA ILE A 99 0.72 -7.72 11.35
C ILE A 99 0.99 -6.68 10.25
N LEU A 100 0.76 -5.39 10.52
CA LEU A 100 1.06 -4.33 9.57
C LEU A 100 2.57 -4.21 9.34
N LYS A 101 3.36 -4.22 10.42
CA LYS A 101 4.83 -4.19 10.36
C LYS A 101 5.37 -5.34 9.50
N GLU A 102 5.00 -6.58 9.81
CA GLU A 102 5.39 -7.76 9.03
C GLU A 102 4.97 -7.64 7.56
N PHE A 103 3.77 -7.13 7.28
CA PHE A 103 3.31 -6.92 5.92
C PHE A 103 4.20 -5.94 5.15
N TYR A 104 4.53 -4.77 5.71
CA TYR A 104 5.39 -3.81 5.01
C TYR A 104 6.83 -4.30 4.90
N GLU A 105 7.38 -4.91 5.95
CA GLU A 105 8.73 -5.53 5.92
C GLU A 105 8.84 -6.62 4.84
N SER A 106 7.84 -7.50 4.74
CA SER A 106 7.80 -8.53 3.67
C SER A 106 7.70 -7.95 2.26
N ASN A 107 7.26 -6.69 2.13
CA ASN A 107 7.26 -5.93 0.89
C ASN A 107 8.53 -5.10 0.70
N GLY A 108 9.60 -5.33 1.47
CA GLY A 108 10.91 -4.69 1.30
C GLY A 108 10.98 -3.26 1.81
N PHE A 109 10.09 -2.89 2.70
CA PHE A 109 10.15 -1.64 3.42
C PHE A 109 10.94 -1.79 4.72
N ILE A 110 11.66 -0.75 5.12
CA ILE A 110 12.25 -0.62 6.46
C ILE A 110 11.24 0.12 7.31
N VAL A 111 10.68 -0.56 8.31
CA VAL A 111 9.74 0.06 9.25
C VAL A 111 10.53 0.69 10.38
N THR A 112 10.47 2.03 10.49
CA THR A 112 11.03 2.76 11.63
C THR A 112 9.90 3.22 12.53
N GLU A 113 10.00 2.93 13.82
CA GLU A 113 9.10 3.43 14.84
C GLU A 113 9.57 4.86 15.15
N ARG A 114 8.81 5.87 14.73
CA ARG A 114 9.06 7.24 15.18
C ARG A 114 8.10 7.57 16.32
N GLU A 115 8.66 7.88 17.48
CA GLU A 115 7.99 8.66 18.52
C GLU A 115 8.04 10.15 18.11
N GLU A 116 7.42 10.51 17.00
CA GLU A 116 7.15 11.91 16.70
C GLU A 116 5.63 12.06 16.67
N GLU A 117 5.09 12.59 17.77
CA GLU A 117 3.76 13.21 17.76
C GLU A 117 3.80 14.30 16.69
N PRO A 118 3.01 14.21 15.60
CA PRO A 118 2.83 15.38 14.77
C PRO A 118 2.24 16.46 15.67
N GLU A 119 2.85 17.65 15.73
CA GLU A 119 2.47 18.81 16.58
C GLU A 119 1.00 19.28 16.43
N SER A 120 0.16 18.56 15.68
CA SER A 120 -1.27 18.85 15.48
C SER A 120 -2.22 17.67 15.75
N TYR A 121 -1.75 16.47 16.13
CA TYR A 121 -2.65 15.34 16.43
C TYR A 121 -2.17 14.54 17.64
N ASP A 122 -2.71 14.92 18.80
CA ASP A 122 -2.50 14.29 20.11
C ASP A 122 -2.75 12.76 20.02
N GLY A 123 -1.72 11.95 20.27
CA GLY A 123 -1.83 10.50 20.49
C GLY A 123 -1.67 9.56 19.28
N MET A 124 -1.19 10.01 18.11
CA MET A 124 -0.87 9.11 16.99
C MET A 124 0.63 8.78 16.87
N PHE A 125 0.98 7.49 16.94
CA PHE A 125 2.29 6.99 16.55
C PHE A 125 2.38 6.95 15.01
N THR A 126 3.36 7.66 14.45
CA THR A 126 3.59 7.71 13.00
C THR A 126 4.77 6.81 12.65
N PHE A 127 4.58 5.78 11.82
CA PHE A 127 5.70 4.96 11.36
C PHE A 127 6.27 5.58 10.08
N GLY A 128 7.53 6.02 10.14
CA GLY A 128 8.28 6.38 8.94
C GLY A 128 8.75 5.09 8.28
N ILE A 129 8.39 4.87 7.02
CA ILE A 129 8.78 3.65 6.32
C ILE A 129 9.55 4.04 5.06
N ARG A 130 10.80 3.56 4.92
CA ARG A 130 11.67 3.86 3.76
C ARG A 130 12.14 2.58 3.09
N ILE A 131 12.31 2.60 1.76
CA ILE A 131 12.91 1.49 1.03
C ILE A 131 14.43 1.73 0.92
N GLN A 132 15.24 0.69 1.10
CA GLN A 132 16.68 0.76 0.85
C GLN A 132 16.98 0.59 -0.65
N LYS A 133 17.77 1.49 -1.24
CA LYS A 133 18.48 1.22 -2.50
C LYS A 133 19.45 0.05 -2.29
N LYS A 134 19.37 -0.96 -3.15
CA LYS A 134 20.48 -1.89 -3.39
C LYS A 134 21.42 -1.31 -4.43
#